data_AF-A0A527EAN5-F1
#
_entry.id   AF-A0A527EAN5-F1
#
_cell.length_a   1.000
_cell.length_b   1.000
_cell.length_c   1.000
_cell.angle_alpha   90.00
_cell.angle_beta   90.00
_cell.angle_gamma   90.00
#
_symmetry.space_group_name_H-M   'P 1'
#
loop_
_entity.id
_entity.type
_entity.pdbx_description
1 polymer ?
#
loop_
_entity_poly.entity_id
_entity_poly.type
_entity_poly.pdbx_seq_one_letter_code
_entity_poly.pdbx_strand_id
1 'polypeptide(L)'
;GADGVMFFRWRPAHFGAEIYWMGIIDHDDIPRRRYDEAKQFAGEVTALEDKILGTHVRMDLGIAGSDFDNQEMHRSYPIGMPSPQDDATLLHRYCYRHNIACGFIHPEDDLSKLKALYVPHWLKWTDAWTARIEAFAKAGGTVILGGRTGSRDVNNHVIRDASPGKTLSALAGITVEEFGLLTPIGGDGLFEHGGRFGANTVRKKLPATSASRQYELKIGNAQVTAAHLYELLNVAPGTQVIGSWASRFAEGQAAMTSRKVGKGNVIYLGTYLSDALVEVLADQVLAPAGIVPLIANMPAGVEATIRESKDRRLLFILNTLGELADVPNIPKGTDLLGDAQVKGGRMRLPAYGCSIIELD
;
A
#
# COMPACT_ATOMS: atom_id res chain seq x y z
N GLY A 1 12.16 -9.16 -2.86
CA GLY A 1 13.27 -9.48 -3.78
C GLY A 1 14.30 -10.29 -3.05
N ALA A 2 13.98 -11.55 -2.75
CA ALA A 2 14.88 -12.42 -2.02
C ALA A 2 16.09 -12.78 -2.91
N ASP A 3 17.28 -12.78 -2.32
CA ASP A 3 18.51 -13.31 -2.91
C ASP A 3 18.90 -14.68 -2.31
N GLY A 4 18.05 -15.20 -1.43
CA GLY A 4 18.17 -16.54 -0.86
C GLY A 4 16.82 -17.06 -0.41
N VAL A 5 16.57 -18.35 -0.65
CA VAL A 5 15.37 -19.06 -0.21
C VAL A 5 15.82 -20.27 0.59
N MET A 6 15.34 -20.38 1.84
CA MET A 6 15.69 -21.47 2.74
C MET A 6 14.42 -22.13 3.26
N PHE A 7 14.33 -23.45 3.12
CA PHE A 7 13.26 -24.21 3.72
C PHE A 7 13.58 -24.46 5.20
N PHE A 8 12.66 -24.08 6.08
CA PHE A 8 12.53 -24.74 7.38
C PHE A 8 11.61 -25.95 7.18
N ARG A 9 12.12 -27.16 7.07
CA ARG A 9 13.48 -27.66 7.35
C ARG A 9 13.83 -28.81 6.41
N TRP A 10 15.05 -29.34 6.48
CA TRP A 10 15.43 -30.52 5.68
C TRP A 10 14.57 -31.75 6.02
N ARG A 11 14.58 -32.14 7.30
CA ARG A 11 13.86 -33.30 7.87
C ARG A 11 13.09 -32.88 9.12
N PRO A 12 11.86 -33.35 9.36
CA PRO A 12 11.10 -33.05 10.58
C PRO A 12 11.79 -33.55 11.86
N ALA A 13 11.35 -33.04 13.01
CA ALA A 13 11.80 -33.54 14.31
C ALA A 13 11.14 -34.90 14.63
N HIS A 14 11.85 -35.81 15.30
CA HIS A 14 11.27 -37.10 15.74
C HIS A 14 10.51 -36.99 17.08
N PHE A 15 10.67 -35.89 17.81
CA PHE A 15 10.02 -35.60 19.09
C PHE A 15 9.88 -34.09 19.29
N GLY A 16 8.96 -33.66 20.16
CA GLY A 16 8.71 -32.25 20.49
C GLY A 16 7.49 -31.65 19.81
N ALA A 17 7.35 -30.33 19.87
CA ALA A 17 6.16 -29.62 19.39
C ALA A 17 6.01 -29.59 17.86
N GLU A 18 7.11 -29.79 17.12
CA GLU A 18 7.18 -29.62 15.66
C GLU A 18 7.26 -30.94 14.88
N ILE A 19 6.90 -32.07 15.48
CA ILE A 19 6.96 -33.39 14.80
C ILE A 19 6.14 -33.44 13.51
N TYR A 20 5.09 -32.61 13.38
CA TYR A 20 4.29 -32.49 12.16
C TYR A 20 4.60 -31.25 11.33
N TRP A 21 5.59 -30.44 11.74
CA TRP A 21 6.18 -29.43 10.87
C TRP A 21 7.17 -30.11 9.93
N MET A 22 6.62 -30.64 8.83
CA MET A 22 7.33 -31.48 7.87
C MET A 22 8.48 -30.75 7.17
N GLY A 23 9.46 -31.51 6.69
CA GLY A 23 10.58 -31.01 5.89
C GLY A 23 10.44 -31.26 4.39
N ILE A 24 11.55 -31.07 3.67
CA ILE A 24 11.72 -31.47 2.26
C ILE A 24 11.59 -33.00 2.13
N ILE A 25 12.18 -33.72 3.08
CA ILE A 25 12.00 -35.17 3.27
C ILE A 25 11.20 -35.47 4.55
N ASP A 26 10.70 -36.69 4.64
CA ASP A 26 9.88 -37.17 5.76
C ASP A 26 10.74 -37.78 6.89
N HIS A 27 10.10 -38.31 7.93
CA HIS A 27 10.77 -38.93 9.09
C HIS A 27 11.59 -40.18 8.75
N ASP A 28 11.30 -40.83 7.63
CA ASP A 28 11.93 -42.08 7.18
C ASP A 28 13.16 -41.85 6.29
N ASP A 29 13.54 -40.59 6.04
CA ASP A 29 14.65 -40.21 5.17
C ASP A 29 14.51 -40.58 3.69
N ILE A 30 13.28 -40.88 3.23
CA ILE A 30 13.04 -41.28 1.85
C ILE A 30 12.64 -40.06 1.00
N PRO A 31 13.37 -39.77 -0.10
CA PRO A 31 12.96 -38.77 -1.08
C PRO A 31 11.64 -39.13 -1.76
N ARG A 32 10.77 -38.13 -1.94
CA ARG A 32 9.44 -38.25 -2.58
C ARG A 32 9.13 -37.01 -3.41
N ARG A 33 7.89 -36.89 -3.90
CA ARG A 33 7.38 -35.74 -4.69
C ARG A 33 7.91 -34.37 -4.23
N ARG A 34 7.85 -34.06 -2.92
CA ARG A 34 8.31 -32.76 -2.38
C ARG A 34 9.80 -32.52 -2.55
N TYR A 35 10.60 -33.57 -2.39
CA TYR A 35 12.04 -33.52 -2.64
C TYR A 35 12.31 -33.29 -4.13
N ASP A 36 11.58 -33.98 -5.02
CA ASP A 36 11.76 -33.83 -6.47
C ASP A 36 11.39 -32.41 -6.94
N GLU A 37 10.30 -31.84 -6.41
CA GLU A 37 9.90 -30.44 -6.67
C GLU A 37 10.92 -29.43 -6.14
N ALA A 38 11.40 -29.62 -4.90
CA ALA A 38 12.43 -28.75 -4.32
C ALA A 38 13.75 -28.83 -5.11
N LYS A 39 14.12 -30.03 -5.60
CA LYS A 39 15.30 -30.26 -6.44
C LYS A 39 15.15 -29.55 -7.79
N GLN A 40 13.99 -29.65 -8.43
CA GLN A 40 13.70 -28.93 -9.68
C GLN A 40 13.85 -27.42 -9.47
N PHE A 41 13.15 -26.86 -8.48
CA PHE A 41 13.20 -25.43 -8.15
C PHE A 41 14.63 -24.95 -7.88
N ALA A 42 15.40 -25.69 -7.07
CA ALA A 42 16.79 -25.34 -6.77
C ALA A 42 17.67 -25.36 -8.02
N GLY A 43 17.47 -26.31 -8.92
CA GLY A 43 18.17 -26.39 -10.20
C GLY A 43 17.87 -25.19 -11.10
N GLU A 44 16.59 -24.83 -11.25
CA GLU A 44 16.14 -23.68 -12.05
C GLU A 44 16.68 -22.36 -11.50
N VAL A 45 16.58 -22.13 -10.19
CA VAL A 45 17.08 -20.89 -9.56
C VAL A 45 18.60 -20.79 -9.65
N THR A 46 19.33 -21.89 -9.49
CA THR A 46 20.80 -21.91 -9.63
C THR A 46 21.22 -21.54 -11.06
N ALA A 47 20.51 -22.05 -12.07
CA ALA A 47 20.78 -21.70 -13.47
C ALA A 47 20.53 -20.21 -13.78
N LEU A 48 19.72 -19.52 -12.97
CA LEU A 48 19.37 -18.12 -13.11
C LEU A 48 20.09 -17.18 -12.12
N GLU A 49 21.04 -17.69 -11.34
CA GLU A 49 21.74 -16.93 -10.28
C GLU A 49 22.35 -15.64 -10.82
N ASP A 50 23.18 -15.74 -11.86
CA ASP A 50 23.87 -14.62 -12.52
C ASP A 50 22.91 -13.64 -13.19
N LYS A 51 21.65 -14.04 -13.40
CA LYS A 51 20.59 -13.20 -13.96
C LYS A 51 19.89 -12.40 -12.87
N ILE A 52 19.58 -13.04 -11.74
CA ILE A 52 18.72 -12.47 -10.69
C ILE A 52 19.52 -11.67 -9.65
N LEU A 53 20.69 -12.15 -9.23
CA LEU A 53 21.48 -11.49 -8.19
C LEU A 53 21.90 -10.07 -8.60
N GLY A 54 21.93 -9.16 -7.63
CA GLY A 54 22.23 -7.73 -7.86
C GLY A 54 21.06 -6.92 -8.42
N THR A 55 19.92 -7.54 -8.74
CA THR A 55 18.68 -6.82 -9.05
C THR A 55 17.88 -6.51 -7.78
N HIS A 56 17.11 -5.43 -7.79
CA HIS A 56 16.19 -5.05 -6.72
C HIS A 56 14.76 -4.94 -7.24
N VAL A 57 13.76 -5.08 -6.36
CA VAL A 57 12.36 -4.93 -6.76
C VAL A 57 12.11 -3.47 -7.15
N ARG A 58 11.49 -3.27 -8.31
CA ARG A 58 11.02 -1.95 -8.74
C ARG A 58 9.74 -1.59 -8.00
N MET A 59 9.66 -0.35 -7.53
CA MET A 59 8.46 0.24 -6.95
C MET A 59 8.24 1.61 -7.58
N ASP A 60 7.04 1.85 -8.11
CA ASP A 60 6.63 3.17 -8.61
C ASP A 60 5.91 3.95 -7.50
N LEU A 61 5.19 3.26 -6.61
CA LEU A 61 4.51 3.80 -5.43
C LEU A 61 5.18 3.30 -4.13
N GLY A 62 5.62 4.23 -3.30
CA GLY A 62 6.05 3.94 -1.93
C GLY A 62 4.92 4.16 -0.92
N ILE A 63 4.81 3.28 0.07
CA ILE A 63 3.88 3.43 1.19
C ILE A 63 4.66 3.46 2.51
N ALA A 64 4.58 4.57 3.23
CA ALA A 64 5.19 4.72 4.54
C ALA A 64 4.37 4.05 5.64
N GLY A 65 4.01 2.78 5.51
CA GLY A 65 3.04 2.12 6.38
C GLY A 65 3.58 1.51 7.67
N SER A 66 4.89 1.27 7.77
CA SER A 66 5.46 0.36 8.78
C SER A 66 6.53 1.00 9.67
N ASP A 67 6.51 2.32 9.87
CA ASP A 67 7.41 2.98 10.83
C ASP A 67 7.07 2.58 12.26
N PHE A 68 8.04 1.98 12.96
CA PHE A 68 7.85 1.40 14.28
C PHE A 68 7.35 2.43 15.30
N ASP A 69 7.96 3.61 15.34
CA ASP A 69 7.58 4.65 16.30
C ASP A 69 6.14 5.12 16.08
N ASN A 70 5.75 5.36 14.83
CA ASN A 70 4.37 5.74 14.52
C ASN A 70 3.36 4.63 14.86
N GLN A 71 3.72 3.35 14.71
CA GLN A 71 2.86 2.25 15.14
C GLN A 71 2.65 2.25 16.66
N GLU A 72 3.74 2.37 17.42
CA GLU A 72 3.67 2.34 18.89
C GLU A 72 3.00 3.60 19.45
N MET A 73 3.26 4.76 18.87
CA MET A 73 2.60 6.01 19.25
C MET A 73 1.10 5.99 18.93
N HIS A 74 0.69 5.39 17.81
CA HIS A 74 -0.72 5.16 17.53
C HIS A 74 -1.37 4.29 18.63
N ARG A 75 -0.73 3.17 19.00
CA ARG A 75 -1.23 2.23 20.02
C ARG A 75 -1.28 2.82 21.43
N SER A 76 -0.41 3.77 21.74
CA SER A 76 -0.33 4.37 23.09
C SER A 76 -1.59 5.15 23.51
N TYR A 77 -2.33 5.70 22.53
CA TYR A 77 -3.57 6.44 22.77
C TYR A 77 -4.62 6.05 21.72
N PRO A 78 -5.22 4.85 21.84
CA PRO A 78 -6.15 4.34 20.85
C PRO A 78 -7.49 5.06 21.00
N ILE A 79 -7.95 5.68 19.91
CA ILE A 79 -9.28 6.30 19.82
C ILE A 79 -10.16 5.61 18.78
N GLY A 80 -9.89 4.32 18.50
CA GLY A 80 -10.68 3.47 17.61
C GLY A 80 -10.44 3.68 16.11
N MET A 81 -9.29 4.25 15.74
CA MET A 81 -8.87 4.37 14.33
C MET A 81 -7.97 3.22 13.91
N PRO A 82 -7.96 2.85 12.61
CA PRO A 82 -6.96 1.94 12.05
C PRO A 82 -5.54 2.45 12.30
N SER A 83 -4.58 1.54 12.48
CA SER A 83 -3.17 1.92 12.54
C SER A 83 -2.68 2.40 11.17
N PRO A 84 -1.52 3.10 11.10
CA PRO A 84 -0.88 3.40 9.82
C PRO A 84 -0.68 2.17 8.93
N GLN A 85 -0.46 0.99 9.53
CA GLN A 85 -0.24 -0.25 8.76
C GLN A 85 -1.57 -0.83 8.24
N ASP A 86 -2.63 -0.77 9.04
CA ASP A 86 -3.96 -1.23 8.62
C ASP A 86 -4.46 -0.43 7.41
N ASP A 87 -4.31 0.90 7.47
CA ASP A 87 -4.71 1.80 6.39
C ASP A 87 -3.80 1.64 5.15
N ALA A 88 -2.48 1.56 5.35
CA ALA A 88 -1.53 1.25 4.28
C ALA A 88 -1.85 -0.05 3.52
N THR A 89 -2.35 -1.06 4.24
CA THR A 89 -2.65 -2.37 3.67
C THR A 89 -3.83 -2.31 2.69
N LEU A 90 -4.74 -1.34 2.82
CA LEU A 90 -5.81 -1.10 1.83
C LEU A 90 -5.22 -0.73 0.47
N LEU A 91 -4.32 0.26 0.46
CA LEU A 91 -3.66 0.70 -0.78
C LEU A 91 -2.74 -0.37 -1.34
N HIS A 92 -1.94 -1.02 -0.50
CA HIS A 92 -1.06 -2.11 -0.92
C HIS A 92 -1.88 -3.27 -1.56
N ARG A 93 -3.00 -3.66 -0.95
CA ARG A 93 -3.89 -4.70 -1.47
C ARG A 93 -4.49 -4.32 -2.82
N TYR A 94 -4.88 -3.06 -3.00
CA TYR A 94 -5.33 -2.56 -4.30
C TYR A 94 -4.23 -2.69 -5.35
N CYS A 95 -3.01 -2.23 -5.04
CA CYS A 95 -1.87 -2.32 -5.95
C CYS A 95 -1.53 -3.77 -6.31
N TYR A 96 -1.54 -4.67 -5.34
CA TYR A 96 -1.30 -6.10 -5.54
C TYR A 96 -2.35 -6.72 -6.49
N ARG A 97 -3.65 -6.45 -6.29
CA ARG A 97 -4.72 -6.95 -7.17
C ARG A 97 -4.65 -6.41 -8.60
N HIS A 98 -4.08 -5.22 -8.77
CA HIS A 98 -3.96 -4.54 -10.07
C HIS A 98 -2.54 -4.61 -10.65
N ASN A 99 -1.64 -5.40 -10.07
CA ASN A 99 -0.27 -5.58 -10.55
C ASN A 99 0.50 -4.25 -10.70
N ILE A 100 0.27 -3.33 -9.77
CA ILE A 100 0.97 -2.06 -9.67
C ILE A 100 2.23 -2.27 -8.83
N ALA A 101 3.37 -1.81 -9.33
CA ALA A 101 4.65 -1.87 -8.62
C ALA A 101 4.62 -0.96 -7.38
N CYS A 102 4.35 -1.54 -6.22
CA CYS A 102 4.19 -0.85 -4.95
C CYS A 102 4.95 -1.58 -3.84
N GLY A 103 5.41 -0.85 -2.82
CA GLY A 103 5.94 -1.46 -1.61
C GLY A 103 6.12 -0.48 -0.46
N PHE A 104 6.53 -1.02 0.68
CA PHE A 104 6.75 -0.24 1.89
C PHE A 104 8.11 0.44 1.88
N ILE A 105 8.17 1.69 2.30
CA ILE A 105 9.39 2.51 2.31
C ILE A 105 9.36 3.51 3.48
N HIS A 106 10.52 3.93 3.98
CA HIS A 106 10.63 5.01 4.93
C HIS A 106 10.96 6.35 4.21
N PRO A 107 10.45 7.52 4.64
CA PRO A 107 10.78 8.81 4.02
C PRO A 107 12.27 9.18 4.04
N GLU A 108 13.09 8.48 4.83
CA GLU A 108 14.54 8.65 4.89
C GLU A 108 15.30 7.83 3.84
N ASP A 109 14.64 6.84 3.23
CA ASP A 109 15.19 6.05 2.14
C ASP A 109 15.35 6.88 0.86
N ASP A 110 15.92 6.27 -0.17
CA ASP A 110 16.04 6.87 -1.50
C ASP A 110 14.68 6.90 -2.22
N LEU A 111 14.06 8.07 -2.23
CA LEU A 111 12.79 8.32 -2.92
C LEU A 111 12.94 8.60 -4.42
N SER A 112 14.15 8.73 -4.96
CA SER A 112 14.38 9.20 -6.34
C SER A 112 13.80 8.29 -7.43
N LYS A 113 13.57 7.02 -7.09
CA LYS A 113 13.02 6.01 -8.00
C LYS A 113 11.49 5.95 -7.97
N LEU A 114 10.87 6.56 -6.98
CA LEU A 114 9.42 6.58 -6.84
C LEU A 114 8.80 7.66 -7.71
N LYS A 115 7.53 7.46 -8.08
CA LYS A 115 6.67 8.48 -8.69
C LYS A 115 5.68 9.05 -7.68
N ALA A 116 5.26 8.23 -6.71
CA ALA A 116 4.37 8.67 -5.64
C ALA A 116 4.78 8.07 -4.28
N LEU A 117 4.43 8.79 -3.21
CA LEU A 117 4.63 8.38 -1.82
C LEU A 117 3.33 8.62 -1.04
N TYR A 118 2.82 7.59 -0.37
CA TYR A 118 1.72 7.71 0.58
C TYR A 118 2.22 7.63 2.03
N VAL A 119 1.83 8.61 2.86
CA VAL A 119 2.08 8.65 4.30
C VAL A 119 0.75 8.44 5.04
N PRO A 120 0.47 7.23 5.54
CA PRO A 120 -0.75 6.90 6.24
C PRO A 120 -0.71 7.40 7.68
N HIS A 121 -1.26 8.59 7.93
CA HIS A 121 -1.65 9.02 9.27
C HIS A 121 -0.52 9.03 10.32
N TRP A 122 0.71 9.42 9.93
CA TRP A 122 1.86 9.44 10.82
C TRP A 122 1.74 10.51 11.89
N LEU A 123 1.34 10.13 13.08
CA LEU A 123 1.13 11.04 14.21
C LEU A 123 2.41 11.80 14.56
N LYS A 124 3.52 11.06 14.71
CA LYS A 124 4.84 11.64 14.93
C LYS A 124 5.37 12.14 13.61
N TRP A 125 5.85 13.38 13.60
CA TRP A 125 6.50 13.96 12.43
C TRP A 125 7.69 14.83 12.83
N THR A 126 8.65 14.98 11.92
CA THR A 126 9.81 15.85 12.10
C THR A 126 10.01 16.73 10.88
N ASP A 127 10.56 17.94 11.07
CA ASP A 127 10.85 18.86 9.97
C ASP A 127 11.86 18.30 8.95
N ALA A 128 12.72 17.38 9.39
CA ALA A 128 13.64 16.68 8.50
C ALA A 128 12.90 15.83 7.46
N TRP A 129 11.78 15.21 7.83
CA TRP A 129 10.94 14.47 6.89
C TRP A 129 10.21 15.41 5.94
N THR A 130 9.72 16.58 6.41
CA THR A 130 9.15 17.61 5.54
C THR A 130 10.11 18.01 4.41
N ALA A 131 11.38 18.27 4.74
CA ALA A 131 12.39 18.66 3.75
C ALA A 131 12.62 17.57 2.68
N ARG A 132 12.60 16.29 3.08
CA ARG A 132 12.78 15.16 2.15
C ARG A 132 11.61 14.98 1.20
N ILE A 133 10.37 15.00 1.72
CA ILE A 133 9.17 14.88 0.86
C ILE A 133 8.97 16.12 -0.01
N GLU A 134 9.40 17.30 0.45
CA GLU A 134 9.43 18.52 -0.37
C GLU A 134 10.43 18.38 -1.53
N ALA A 135 11.64 17.86 -1.28
CA ALA A 135 12.63 17.63 -2.33
C ALA A 135 12.12 16.61 -3.38
N PHE A 136 11.49 15.53 -2.92
CA PHE A 136 10.84 14.55 -3.77
C PHE A 136 9.73 15.18 -4.64
N ALA A 137 8.83 15.98 -4.03
CA ALA A 137 7.79 16.67 -4.76
C ALA A 137 8.36 17.66 -5.78
N LYS A 138 9.38 18.46 -5.40
CA LYS A 138 10.07 19.39 -6.30
C LYS A 138 10.64 18.68 -7.54
N ALA A 139 11.18 17.47 -7.36
CA ALA A 139 11.74 16.65 -8.44
C ALA A 139 10.67 16.08 -9.40
N GLY A 140 9.40 16.05 -9.01
CA GLY A 140 8.29 15.54 -9.83
C GLY A 140 7.38 14.55 -9.12
N GLY A 141 7.73 14.13 -7.90
CA GLY A 141 6.97 13.16 -7.13
C GLY A 141 5.60 13.68 -6.68
N THR A 142 4.65 12.77 -6.51
CA THR A 142 3.36 13.05 -5.85
C THR A 142 3.39 12.54 -4.42
N VAL A 143 3.22 13.41 -3.44
CA VAL A 143 3.10 13.03 -2.02
C VAL A 143 1.64 13.03 -1.63
N ILE A 144 1.18 12.00 -0.91
CA ILE A 144 -0.17 11.91 -0.37
C ILE A 144 -0.04 11.76 1.15
N LEU A 145 -0.57 12.72 1.91
CA LEU A 145 -0.58 12.72 3.37
C LEU A 145 -1.99 12.37 3.86
N GLY A 146 -2.13 11.34 4.69
CA GLY A 146 -3.39 11.04 5.36
C GLY A 146 -3.66 11.98 6.55
N GLY A 147 -4.92 12.09 6.95
CA GLY A 147 -5.35 12.92 8.09
C GLY A 147 -4.59 12.61 9.37
N ARG A 148 -4.51 13.57 10.29
CA ARG A 148 -3.73 13.52 11.55
C ARG A 148 -2.21 13.40 11.41
N THR A 149 -1.67 13.34 10.19
CA THR A 149 -0.21 13.34 10.00
C THR A 149 0.39 14.58 10.67
N GLY A 150 1.48 14.44 11.42
CA GLY A 150 2.14 15.57 12.10
C GLY A 150 1.40 16.18 13.28
N SER A 151 0.46 15.45 13.88
CA SER A 151 -0.27 15.91 15.08
C SER A 151 0.53 15.79 16.38
N ARG A 152 1.69 15.12 16.38
CA ARG A 152 2.54 14.89 17.57
C ARG A 152 4.02 15.11 17.31
N ASP A 153 4.74 15.49 18.36
CA ASP A 153 6.20 15.61 18.37
C ASP A 153 6.90 14.26 18.63
N VAL A 154 8.24 14.28 18.64
CA VAL A 154 9.09 13.09 18.87
C VAL A 154 8.93 12.46 20.25
N ASN A 155 8.35 13.17 21.22
CA ASN A 155 8.05 12.67 22.56
C ASN A 155 6.58 12.22 22.70
N ASN A 156 5.86 12.09 21.57
CA ASN A 156 4.45 11.72 21.52
C ASN A 156 3.52 12.76 22.17
N HIS A 157 3.95 14.00 22.35
CA HIS A 157 3.07 15.08 22.79
C HIS A 157 2.30 15.65 21.62
N VAL A 158 1.01 15.93 21.82
CA VAL A 158 0.23 16.71 20.85
C VAL A 158 0.86 18.09 20.71
N ILE A 159 1.13 18.49 19.46
CA ILE A 159 1.75 19.78 19.18
C ILE A 159 0.82 20.93 19.62
N ARG A 160 1.42 22.08 19.98
CA ARG A 160 0.66 23.28 20.37
C ARG A 160 0.40 24.25 19.21
N ASP A 161 0.97 23.97 18.04
CA ASP A 161 0.68 24.67 16.80
C ASP A 161 -0.55 24.05 16.13
N ALA A 162 -1.17 24.77 15.19
CA ALA A 162 -2.20 24.20 14.33
C ALA A 162 -1.64 22.98 13.57
N SER A 163 -2.39 21.87 13.55
CA SER A 163 -2.00 20.68 12.79
C SER A 163 -2.00 20.95 11.28
N PRO A 164 -1.12 20.30 10.48
CA PRO A 164 -0.12 19.29 10.85
C PRO A 164 1.26 19.86 11.29
N GLY A 165 1.26 21.05 11.90
CA GLY A 165 2.48 21.75 12.31
C GLY A 165 3.04 22.65 11.21
N LYS A 166 3.88 23.63 11.59
CA LYS A 166 4.24 24.77 10.73
C LYS A 166 4.84 24.37 9.38
N THR A 167 5.82 23.47 9.37
CA THR A 167 6.54 23.13 8.14
C THR A 167 5.68 22.30 7.19
N LEU A 168 4.93 21.32 7.73
CA LEU A 168 4.08 20.45 6.93
C LEU A 168 2.84 21.20 6.43
N SER A 169 2.27 22.11 7.25
CA SER A 169 1.23 23.05 6.82
C SER A 169 1.71 23.94 5.68
N ALA A 170 2.92 24.49 5.76
CA ALA A 170 3.49 25.31 4.71
C ALA A 170 3.73 24.51 3.41
N LEU A 171 4.07 23.23 3.51
CA LEU A 171 4.28 22.35 2.36
C LEU A 171 2.96 21.93 1.69
N ALA A 172 2.02 21.39 2.46
CA ALA A 172 0.72 20.92 1.99
C ALA A 172 -0.25 22.08 1.67
N GLY A 173 -0.01 23.26 2.24
CA GLY A 173 -0.81 24.46 2.06
C GLY A 173 -2.18 24.36 2.74
N ILE A 174 -2.22 23.74 3.92
CA ILE A 174 -3.41 23.61 4.75
C ILE A 174 -3.06 23.76 6.24
N THR A 175 -4.08 24.07 7.04
CA THR A 175 -4.11 23.78 8.48
C THR A 175 -5.43 23.09 8.80
N VAL A 176 -5.45 22.25 9.82
CA VAL A 176 -6.66 21.56 10.29
C VAL A 176 -7.40 22.47 11.28
N GLU A 177 -8.67 22.77 10.98
CA GLU A 177 -9.56 23.53 11.88
C GLU A 177 -10.08 22.63 13.00
N GLU A 178 -10.64 21.49 12.63
CA GLU A 178 -11.13 20.47 13.54
C GLU A 178 -11.06 19.10 12.90
N PHE A 179 -11.18 18.07 13.75
CA PHE A 179 -11.36 16.70 13.31
C PHE A 179 -12.33 15.99 14.25
N GLY A 180 -12.95 14.92 13.75
CA GLY A 180 -13.79 14.07 14.58
C GLY A 180 -13.88 12.65 14.05
N LEU A 181 -14.38 11.75 14.90
CA LEU A 181 -14.52 10.34 14.57
C LEU A 181 -15.74 10.10 13.68
N LEU A 182 -15.55 9.20 12.72
CA LEU A 182 -16.62 8.63 11.90
C LEU A 182 -16.76 7.15 12.22
N THR A 183 -17.97 6.64 12.09
CA THR A 183 -18.23 5.20 12.16
C THR A 183 -17.44 4.49 11.05
N PRO A 184 -16.81 3.33 11.33
CA PRO A 184 -16.24 2.47 10.29
C PRO A 184 -17.25 2.08 9.21
N ILE A 185 -16.80 1.73 8.01
CA ILE A 185 -17.70 1.17 6.98
C ILE A 185 -18.39 -0.08 7.54
N GLY A 186 -19.72 -0.11 7.51
CA GLY A 186 -20.52 -1.21 8.06
C GLY A 186 -20.63 -1.23 9.59
N GLY A 187 -19.96 -0.32 10.30
CA GLY A 187 -20.07 -0.18 11.75
C GLY A 187 -21.42 0.40 12.19
N ASP A 188 -21.75 0.16 13.47
CA ASP A 188 -22.98 0.63 14.11
C ASP A 188 -22.75 1.71 15.18
N GLY A 189 -21.52 2.25 15.24
CA GLY A 189 -21.14 3.38 16.09
C GLY A 189 -19.63 3.66 16.08
N LEU A 190 -19.22 4.72 16.79
CA LEU A 190 -17.86 5.28 16.71
C LEU A 190 -16.76 4.39 17.30
N PHE A 191 -17.11 3.55 18.28
CA PHE A 191 -16.16 2.68 18.97
C PHE A 191 -16.49 1.23 18.68
N GLU A 192 -15.47 0.42 18.44
CA GLU A 192 -15.59 -1.04 18.32
C GLU A 192 -16.01 -1.67 19.66
N HIS A 193 -16.74 -2.78 19.56
CA HIS A 193 -17.13 -3.59 20.70
C HIS A 193 -16.00 -4.51 21.14
N GLY A 194 -15.83 -4.70 22.45
CA GLY A 194 -14.96 -5.78 22.98
C GLY A 194 -13.52 -5.40 23.30
N GLY A 195 -13.23 -4.15 23.68
CA GLY A 195 -11.98 -3.78 24.36
C GLY A 195 -11.97 -4.09 25.86
N ARG A 196 -10.81 -3.89 26.51
CA ARG A 196 -10.46 -4.20 27.92
C ARG A 196 -11.47 -3.75 29.02
N PHE A 197 -12.48 -2.96 28.67
CA PHE A 197 -13.48 -2.39 29.58
C PHE A 197 -14.94 -2.81 29.30
N GLY A 198 -15.17 -3.86 28.50
CA GLY A 198 -16.38 -4.69 28.55
C GLY A 198 -17.72 -3.95 28.79
N ALA A 199 -18.29 -3.37 27.73
CA ALA A 199 -19.73 -3.13 27.68
C ALA A 199 -20.31 -3.98 26.54
N ASN A 200 -20.76 -5.19 26.88
CA ASN A 200 -21.47 -6.11 25.99
C ASN A 200 -22.92 -5.64 25.75
N THR A 201 -23.11 -4.46 25.15
CA THR A 201 -24.44 -4.04 24.71
C THR A 201 -24.65 -4.42 23.25
N VAL A 202 -25.57 -5.32 22.92
CA VAL A 202 -25.93 -5.55 21.52
C VAL A 202 -26.45 -4.23 20.94
N ARG A 203 -25.68 -3.59 20.07
CA ARG A 203 -26.12 -2.37 19.40
C ARG A 203 -27.21 -2.76 18.41
N LYS A 204 -28.43 -2.30 18.68
CA LYS A 204 -29.53 -2.37 17.73
C LYS A 204 -29.52 -1.08 16.94
N LYS A 205 -29.35 -1.15 15.62
CA LYS A 205 -29.58 0.00 14.75
C LYS A 205 -31.02 0.46 14.97
N LEU A 206 -31.18 1.59 15.66
CA LEU A 206 -32.49 2.14 15.94
C LEU A 206 -33.09 2.67 14.63
N PRO A 207 -34.43 2.67 14.48
CA PRO A 207 -35.09 3.14 13.26
C PRO A 207 -34.89 4.64 13.01
N ALA A 208 -34.36 5.39 13.98
CA ALA A 208 -34.05 6.80 13.83
C ALA A 208 -32.85 7.02 12.90
N THR A 209 -32.96 7.99 11.99
CA THR A 209 -31.89 8.36 11.05
C THR A 209 -30.60 8.80 11.73
N SER A 210 -30.65 9.24 13.00
CA SER A 210 -29.45 9.53 13.80
C SER A 210 -28.50 8.33 13.94
N ALA A 211 -29.02 7.10 13.90
CA ALA A 211 -28.25 5.87 13.97
C ALA A 211 -27.69 5.40 12.60
N SER A 212 -27.92 6.15 11.53
CA SER A 212 -27.48 5.81 10.17
C SER A 212 -26.80 6.96 9.42
N ARG A 213 -26.44 8.04 10.11
CA ARG A 213 -25.76 9.18 9.49
C ARG A 213 -24.35 8.79 9.09
N GLN A 214 -24.01 9.10 7.85
CA GLN A 214 -22.67 8.91 7.29
C GLN A 214 -22.18 10.24 6.72
N TYR A 215 -20.86 10.33 6.59
CA TYR A 215 -20.22 11.42 5.86
C TYR A 215 -19.83 10.89 4.50
N GLU A 216 -20.04 11.70 3.48
CA GLU A 216 -19.71 11.38 2.11
C GLU A 216 -18.67 12.37 1.62
N LEU A 217 -17.76 11.87 0.79
CA LEU A 217 -16.69 12.61 0.17
C LEU A 217 -16.93 12.61 -1.33
N LYS A 218 -16.84 13.78 -1.95
CA LYS A 218 -16.87 13.94 -3.40
C LYS A 218 -15.48 14.27 -3.91
N ILE A 219 -14.97 13.45 -4.84
CA ILE A 219 -13.70 13.68 -5.56
C ILE A 219 -13.99 13.51 -7.04
N GLY A 220 -13.80 14.58 -7.83
CA GLY A 220 -14.21 14.60 -9.23
C GLY A 220 -15.71 14.27 -9.38
N ASN A 221 -16.02 13.23 -10.15
CA ASN A 221 -17.38 12.75 -10.35
C ASN A 221 -17.79 11.62 -9.40
N ALA A 222 -16.87 11.14 -8.56
CA ALA A 222 -17.13 10.07 -7.60
C ALA A 222 -17.61 10.63 -6.27
N GLN A 223 -18.53 9.91 -5.63
CA GLN A 223 -18.98 10.17 -4.26
C GLN A 223 -18.90 8.86 -3.47
N VAL A 224 -18.18 8.88 -2.36
CA VAL A 224 -17.90 7.70 -1.54
C VAL A 224 -18.18 7.97 -0.07
N THR A 225 -18.60 6.94 0.66
CA THR A 225 -18.73 7.02 2.12
C THR A 225 -17.35 7.11 2.77
N ALA A 226 -17.14 8.12 3.61
CA ALA A 226 -15.95 8.24 4.43
C ALA A 226 -16.10 7.43 5.72
N ALA A 227 -14.97 7.01 6.29
CA ALA A 227 -14.93 6.22 7.51
C ALA A 227 -13.82 6.68 8.45
N HIS A 228 -13.93 6.28 9.71
CA HIS A 228 -12.99 6.49 10.81
C HIS A 228 -12.77 7.95 11.24
N LEU A 229 -12.58 8.90 10.32
CA LEU A 229 -12.25 10.28 10.64
C LEU A 229 -12.69 11.26 9.55
N TYR A 230 -13.10 12.47 9.97
CA TYR A 230 -13.13 13.65 9.12
C TYR A 230 -12.18 14.72 9.68
N GLU A 231 -11.60 15.52 8.78
CA GLU A 231 -10.95 16.79 9.08
C GLU A 231 -11.60 17.91 8.27
N LEU A 232 -11.78 19.07 8.91
CA LEU A 232 -12.07 20.32 8.22
C LEU A 232 -10.76 21.08 7.97
N LEU A 233 -10.54 21.48 6.72
CA LEU A 233 -9.29 22.04 6.27
C LEU A 233 -9.43 23.53 5.97
N ASN A 234 -8.61 24.34 6.64
CA ASN A 234 -8.32 25.70 6.21
C ASN A 234 -7.30 25.66 5.08
N VAL A 235 -7.66 26.20 3.92
CA VAL A 235 -6.88 26.08 2.68
C VAL A 235 -6.12 27.37 2.40
N ALA A 236 -4.79 27.27 2.28
CA ALA A 236 -3.94 28.42 1.97
C ALA A 236 -4.06 28.85 0.50
N PRO A 237 -3.77 30.14 0.17
CA PRO A 237 -3.68 30.58 -1.22
C PRO A 237 -2.70 29.74 -2.04
N GLY A 238 -3.09 29.42 -3.28
CA GLY A 238 -2.30 28.57 -4.18
C GLY A 238 -2.45 27.06 -3.94
N THR A 239 -3.28 26.64 -3.00
CA THR A 239 -3.69 25.24 -2.81
C THR A 239 -5.05 25.00 -3.46
N GLN A 240 -5.16 23.94 -4.25
CA GLN A 240 -6.41 23.56 -4.90
C GLN A 240 -7.19 22.57 -4.03
N VAL A 241 -8.50 22.81 -3.87
CA VAL A 241 -9.42 21.79 -3.34
C VAL A 241 -9.77 20.82 -4.47
N ILE A 242 -9.43 19.55 -4.28
CA ILE A 242 -9.69 18.47 -5.26
C ILE A 242 -10.68 17.43 -4.74
N GLY A 243 -11.10 17.54 -3.48
CA GLY A 243 -12.23 16.81 -2.91
C GLY A 243 -12.87 17.58 -1.77
N SER A 244 -14.19 17.46 -1.66
CA SER A 244 -14.99 18.16 -0.65
C SER A 244 -15.93 17.20 0.06
N TRP A 245 -16.21 17.47 1.32
CA TRP A 245 -17.31 16.83 2.03
C TRP A 245 -18.63 17.11 1.30
N ALA A 246 -19.45 16.07 1.11
CA ALA A 246 -20.67 16.11 0.31
C ALA A 246 -21.94 15.99 1.16
N SER A 247 -21.81 15.95 2.49
CA SER A 247 -22.94 15.79 3.39
C SER A 247 -22.66 16.35 4.78
N ARG A 248 -23.75 16.43 5.57
CA ARG A 248 -23.75 16.85 6.99
C ARG A 248 -23.32 18.31 7.14
N PHE A 249 -22.86 18.67 8.33
CA PHE A 249 -22.45 20.05 8.63
C PHE A 249 -21.16 20.47 7.88
N ALA A 250 -20.42 19.48 7.38
CA ALA A 250 -19.18 19.68 6.63
C ALA A 250 -19.42 19.91 5.13
N GLU A 251 -20.65 19.80 4.62
CA GLU A 251 -20.93 19.89 3.19
C GLU A 251 -20.31 21.15 2.54
N GLY A 252 -19.59 20.94 1.44
CA GLY A 252 -18.88 21.98 0.70
C GLY A 252 -17.50 22.33 1.26
N GLN A 253 -17.15 21.91 2.48
CA GLN A 253 -15.83 22.12 3.07
C GLN A 253 -14.78 21.23 2.41
N ALA A 254 -13.52 21.70 2.39
CA ALA A 254 -12.40 20.97 1.82
C ALA A 254 -12.10 19.71 2.63
N ALA A 255 -11.95 18.58 1.93
CA ALA A 255 -11.63 17.27 2.50
C ALA A 255 -10.38 16.66 1.87
N MET A 256 -10.07 17.04 0.63
CA MET A 256 -8.84 16.68 -0.06
C MET A 256 -8.30 17.88 -0.83
N THR A 257 -7.01 18.16 -0.67
CA THR A 257 -6.35 19.27 -1.35
C THR A 257 -5.12 18.81 -2.13
N SER A 258 -4.70 19.61 -3.10
CA SER A 258 -3.45 19.44 -3.85
C SER A 258 -2.74 20.77 -3.97
N ARG A 259 -1.46 20.79 -3.63
CA ARG A 259 -0.59 21.94 -3.80
C ARG A 259 0.55 21.60 -4.75
N LYS A 260 0.73 22.42 -5.78
CA LYS A 260 1.86 22.31 -6.71
C LYS A 260 3.16 22.64 -5.97
N VAL A 261 4.14 21.75 -6.04
CA VAL A 261 5.46 21.94 -5.43
C VAL A 261 6.53 21.54 -6.45
N GLY A 262 7.21 22.53 -7.03
CA GLY A 262 8.11 22.32 -8.17
C GLY A 262 7.40 21.58 -9.32
N LYS A 263 7.94 20.43 -9.73
CA LYS A 263 7.35 19.63 -10.82
C LYS A 263 6.22 18.70 -10.37
N GLY A 264 6.17 18.36 -9.09
CA GLY A 264 5.21 17.43 -8.51
C GLY A 264 4.07 18.11 -7.74
N ASN A 265 3.45 17.37 -6.82
CA ASN A 265 2.34 17.84 -6.00
C ASN A 265 2.41 17.25 -4.58
N VAL A 266 1.84 17.98 -3.62
CA VAL A 266 1.57 17.48 -2.27
C VAL A 266 0.06 17.49 -2.06
N ILE A 267 -0.49 16.31 -1.81
CA ILE A 267 -1.91 16.06 -1.56
C ILE A 267 -2.10 15.79 -0.08
N TYR A 268 -3.13 16.40 0.50
CA TYR A 268 -3.56 16.13 1.87
C TYR A 268 -5.00 15.58 1.85
N LEU A 269 -5.22 14.41 2.42
CA LEU A 269 -6.49 13.71 2.51
C LEU A 269 -6.96 13.70 3.97
N GLY A 270 -7.98 14.49 4.30
CA GLY A 270 -8.52 14.68 5.65
C GLY A 270 -9.41 13.53 6.16
N THR A 271 -9.16 12.30 5.71
CA THR A 271 -9.91 11.10 6.12
C THR A 271 -9.05 9.85 5.92
N TYR A 272 -9.53 8.69 6.36
CA TYR A 272 -8.87 7.39 6.22
C TYR A 272 -9.29 6.70 4.93
N LEU A 273 -8.46 5.77 4.46
CA LEU A 273 -8.78 4.99 3.29
C LEU A 273 -9.93 4.01 3.57
N SER A 274 -10.67 3.74 2.50
CA SER A 274 -11.60 2.61 2.38
C SER A 274 -11.37 1.97 1.03
N ASP A 275 -11.81 0.72 0.81
CA ASP A 275 -11.65 0.07 -0.50
C ASP A 275 -12.23 0.95 -1.63
N ALA A 276 -13.40 1.56 -1.42
CA ALA A 276 -14.01 2.47 -2.40
C ALA A 276 -13.23 3.77 -2.60
N LEU A 277 -12.65 4.34 -1.54
CA LEU A 277 -11.84 5.55 -1.67
C LEU A 277 -10.51 5.25 -2.38
N VAL A 278 -9.92 4.07 -2.18
CA VAL A 278 -8.70 3.66 -2.89
C VAL A 278 -8.95 3.57 -4.39
N GLU A 279 -10.08 3.02 -4.85
CA GLU A 279 -10.46 3.03 -6.27
C GLU A 279 -10.50 4.46 -6.84
N VAL A 280 -11.12 5.39 -6.10
CA VAL A 280 -11.21 6.80 -6.53
C VAL A 280 -9.82 7.46 -6.56
N LEU A 281 -8.96 7.21 -5.57
CA LEU A 281 -7.59 7.73 -5.56
C LEU A 281 -6.75 7.12 -6.68
N ALA A 282 -6.98 5.85 -7.03
CA ALA A 282 -6.27 5.22 -8.12
C ALA A 282 -6.50 5.95 -9.44
N ASP A 283 -7.76 6.28 -9.75
CA ASP A 283 -8.10 7.00 -10.97
C ASP A 283 -7.73 8.48 -10.92
N GLN A 284 -7.99 9.16 -9.81
CA GLN A 284 -7.89 10.62 -9.72
C GLN A 284 -6.49 11.12 -9.33
N VAL A 285 -5.65 10.27 -8.73
CA VAL A 285 -4.34 10.66 -8.19
C VAL A 285 -3.23 9.75 -8.73
N LEU A 286 -3.36 8.43 -8.56
CA LEU A 286 -2.26 7.50 -8.85
C LEU A 286 -2.00 7.37 -10.36
N ALA A 287 -3.04 7.13 -11.16
CA ALA A 287 -2.91 7.02 -12.62
C ALA A 287 -2.37 8.31 -13.26
N PRO A 288 -2.83 9.53 -12.91
CA PRO A 288 -2.21 10.78 -13.34
C PRO A 288 -0.75 10.96 -12.90
N ALA A 289 -0.36 10.37 -11.76
CA ALA A 289 1.03 10.33 -11.30
C ALA A 289 1.87 9.24 -12.01
N GLY A 290 1.30 8.51 -12.99
CA GLY A 290 1.97 7.45 -13.73
C GLY A 290 2.15 6.15 -12.94
N ILE A 291 1.36 5.96 -11.88
CA ILE A 291 1.23 4.70 -11.15
C ILE A 291 0.18 3.85 -11.86
N VAL A 292 0.65 2.88 -12.65
CA VAL A 292 -0.19 2.04 -13.50
C VAL A 292 0.22 0.57 -13.37
N PRO A 293 -0.65 -0.38 -13.74
CA PRO A 293 -0.30 -1.79 -13.80
C PRO A 293 0.95 -2.04 -14.65
N LEU A 294 1.81 -2.96 -14.22
CA LEU A 294 2.98 -3.40 -14.98
C LEU A 294 2.59 -4.03 -16.33
N ILE A 295 1.44 -4.72 -16.36
CA ILE A 295 0.81 -5.27 -17.55
C ILE A 295 -0.68 -4.89 -17.49
N ALA A 296 -1.17 -4.22 -18.53
CA ALA A 296 -2.57 -3.81 -18.60
C ALA A 296 -3.50 -5.02 -18.82
N ASN A 297 -4.66 -5.00 -18.17
CA ASN A 297 -5.73 -6.03 -18.27
C ASN A 297 -5.27 -7.43 -17.87
N MET A 298 -4.45 -7.54 -16.83
CA MET A 298 -4.01 -8.84 -16.33
C MET A 298 -5.19 -9.65 -15.74
N PRO A 299 -5.30 -10.96 -16.01
CA PRO A 299 -6.30 -11.80 -15.37
C PRO A 299 -6.16 -11.81 -13.85
N ALA A 300 -7.29 -11.86 -13.14
CA ALA A 300 -7.28 -12.07 -11.69
C ALA A 300 -6.61 -13.41 -11.36
N GLY A 301 -5.78 -13.44 -10.31
CA GLY A 301 -4.99 -14.61 -9.95
C GLY A 301 -3.71 -14.79 -10.79
N VAL A 302 -3.35 -13.81 -11.61
CA VAL A 302 -2.00 -13.68 -12.16
C VAL A 302 -1.32 -12.49 -11.50
N GLU A 303 -0.08 -12.71 -11.08
CA GLU A 303 0.77 -11.70 -10.47
C GLU A 303 1.93 -11.33 -11.40
N ALA A 304 2.35 -10.07 -11.36
CA ALA A 304 3.60 -9.63 -11.97
C ALA A 304 4.40 -8.70 -11.06
N THR A 305 5.72 -8.87 -11.12
CA THR A 305 6.67 -7.96 -10.46
C THR A 305 7.88 -7.75 -11.36
N ILE A 306 8.53 -6.59 -11.22
CA ILE A 306 9.80 -6.32 -11.89
C ILE A 306 10.92 -6.29 -10.86
N ARG A 307 12.00 -7.01 -11.14
CA ARG A 307 13.30 -6.74 -10.55
C ARG A 307 14.19 -6.06 -11.59
N GLU A 308 15.01 -5.10 -11.18
CA GLU A 308 15.90 -4.40 -12.09
C GLU A 308 17.25 -4.08 -11.47
N SER A 309 18.23 -3.83 -12.34
CA SER A 309 19.52 -3.25 -12.01
C SER A 309 19.83 -2.15 -13.02
N LYS A 310 21.07 -1.65 -13.06
CA LYS A 310 21.47 -0.67 -14.08
C LYS A 310 21.35 -1.22 -15.51
N ASP A 311 21.63 -2.51 -15.67
CA ASP A 311 21.84 -3.11 -17.00
C ASP A 311 20.76 -4.13 -17.37
N ARG A 312 19.77 -4.36 -16.50
CA ARG A 312 18.76 -5.40 -16.72
C ARG A 312 17.43 -5.15 -16.05
N ARG A 313 16.36 -5.66 -16.66
CA ARG A 313 15.01 -5.67 -16.10
C ARG A 313 14.39 -7.04 -16.32
N LEU A 314 13.93 -7.64 -15.23
CA LEU A 314 13.34 -8.98 -15.19
C LEU A 314 11.88 -8.85 -14.78
N LEU A 315 10.98 -9.23 -15.67
CA LEU A 315 9.55 -9.30 -15.41
C LEU A 315 9.19 -10.73 -15.00
N PHE A 316 8.82 -10.90 -13.73
CA PHE A 316 8.30 -12.15 -13.20
C PHE A 316 6.80 -12.16 -13.38
N ILE A 317 6.25 -13.26 -13.89
CA ILE A 317 4.81 -13.48 -14.04
C ILE A 317 4.47 -14.81 -13.41
N LEU A 318 3.51 -14.83 -12.49
CA LEU A 318 3.11 -16.03 -11.74
C LEU A 318 1.60 -16.24 -11.92
N ASN A 319 1.22 -17.40 -12.47
CA ASN A 319 -0.17 -17.83 -12.47
C ASN A 319 -0.44 -18.55 -11.14
N THR A 320 -1.27 -17.97 -10.27
CA THR A 320 -1.64 -18.58 -8.99
C THR A 320 -2.93 -19.41 -9.08
N LEU A 321 -3.47 -19.59 -10.30
CA LEU A 321 -4.68 -20.37 -10.54
C LEU A 321 -4.33 -21.85 -10.79
N GLY A 322 -5.28 -22.72 -10.43
CA GLY A 322 -5.25 -24.15 -10.77
C GLY A 322 -5.63 -24.46 -12.22
N GLU A 323 -5.67 -23.45 -13.08
CA GLU A 323 -6.05 -23.54 -14.49
C GLU A 323 -5.13 -22.69 -15.37
N LEU A 324 -5.23 -22.86 -16.68
CA LEU A 324 -4.44 -22.10 -17.65
C LEU A 324 -4.86 -20.63 -17.66
N ALA A 325 -3.88 -19.72 -17.56
CA ALA A 325 -4.08 -18.28 -17.68
C ALA A 325 -3.59 -17.76 -19.03
N ASP A 326 -4.35 -16.85 -19.64
CA ASP A 326 -3.97 -16.14 -20.87
C ASP A 326 -3.65 -14.68 -20.54
N VAL A 327 -2.36 -14.37 -20.52
CA VAL A 327 -1.83 -13.07 -20.09
C VAL A 327 -1.63 -12.18 -21.33
N PRO A 328 -2.34 -11.04 -21.44
CA PRO A 328 -2.22 -10.13 -22.57
C PRO A 328 -1.06 -9.15 -22.41
N ASN A 329 -0.74 -8.42 -23.47
CA ASN A 329 0.17 -7.28 -23.47
C ASN A 329 1.56 -7.57 -22.86
N ILE A 330 2.04 -8.80 -22.98
CA ILE A 330 3.39 -9.18 -22.57
C ILE A 330 4.40 -8.39 -23.40
N PRO A 331 5.41 -7.76 -22.77
CA PRO A 331 6.48 -7.07 -23.47
C PRO A 331 7.40 -8.06 -24.22
N LYS A 332 8.21 -7.52 -25.13
CA LYS A 332 9.25 -8.30 -25.79
C LYS A 332 10.41 -8.59 -24.84
N GLY A 333 11.07 -9.72 -25.06
CA GLY A 333 12.21 -10.13 -24.24
C GLY A 333 12.55 -11.60 -24.43
N THR A 334 13.32 -12.15 -23.50
CA THR A 334 13.69 -13.57 -23.46
C THR A 334 13.14 -14.23 -22.21
N ASP A 335 12.35 -15.31 -22.36
CA ASP A 335 11.92 -16.13 -21.23
C ASP A 335 13.08 -17.01 -20.76
N LEU A 336 13.56 -16.71 -19.56
CA LEU A 336 14.74 -17.35 -18.98
C LEU A 336 14.48 -18.78 -18.48
N LEU A 337 13.22 -19.19 -18.28
CA LEU A 337 12.89 -20.55 -17.86
C LEU A 337 12.82 -21.52 -19.06
N GLY A 338 12.35 -21.03 -20.20
CA GLY A 338 12.21 -21.82 -21.43
C GLY A 338 13.29 -21.59 -22.49
N ASP A 339 14.18 -20.62 -22.28
CA ASP A 339 15.17 -20.11 -23.24
C ASP A 339 14.54 -19.75 -24.60
N ALA A 340 13.39 -19.08 -24.55
CA ALA A 340 12.58 -18.77 -25.72
C ALA A 340 12.38 -17.26 -25.91
N GLN A 341 12.49 -16.80 -27.15
CA GLN A 341 12.21 -15.41 -27.50
C GLN A 341 10.72 -15.09 -27.40
N VAL A 342 10.38 -14.09 -26.59
CA VAL A 342 9.04 -13.57 -26.42
C VAL A 342 8.86 -12.38 -27.36
N LYS A 343 8.06 -12.56 -28.42
CA LYS A 343 7.78 -11.51 -29.43
C LYS A 343 6.86 -10.40 -28.95
N GLY A 344 6.43 -10.46 -27.69
CA GLY A 344 5.38 -9.65 -27.10
C GLY A 344 3.98 -10.08 -27.53
N GLY A 345 2.95 -9.57 -26.85
CA GLY A 345 1.55 -9.90 -27.11
C GLY A 345 0.95 -10.81 -26.04
N ARG A 346 0.52 -12.02 -26.40
CA ARG A 346 -0.14 -12.95 -25.47
C ARG A 346 0.77 -14.10 -25.06
N MET A 347 0.70 -14.49 -23.80
CA MET A 347 1.38 -15.66 -23.25
C MET A 347 0.38 -16.55 -22.52
N ARG A 348 0.47 -17.86 -22.74
CA ARG A 348 -0.31 -18.85 -21.97
C ARG A 348 0.57 -19.44 -20.88
N LEU A 349 0.15 -19.29 -19.63
CA LEU A 349 0.79 -19.90 -18.48
C LEU A 349 -0.06 -21.10 -18.00
N PRO A 350 0.53 -22.29 -17.82
CA PRO A 350 -0.20 -23.43 -17.28
C PRO A 350 -0.62 -23.15 -15.83
N ALA A 351 -1.50 -24.01 -15.28
CA ALA A 351 -1.87 -23.99 -13.88
C ALA A 351 -0.63 -23.94 -12.98
N TYR A 352 -0.59 -22.99 -12.05
CA TYR A 352 0.56 -22.74 -11.15
C TYR A 352 1.90 -22.45 -11.84
N GLY A 353 1.88 -22.14 -13.15
CA GLY A 353 3.08 -21.84 -13.93
C GLY A 353 3.64 -20.44 -13.68
N CYS A 354 4.91 -20.25 -14.01
CA CYS A 354 5.54 -18.93 -13.99
C CYS A 354 6.43 -18.71 -15.22
N SER A 355 6.81 -17.46 -15.45
CA SER A 355 7.76 -17.03 -16.47
C SER A 355 8.62 -15.89 -15.93
N ILE A 356 9.88 -15.84 -16.37
CA ILE A 356 10.83 -14.76 -16.03
C ILE A 356 11.35 -14.19 -17.34
N ILE A 357 10.88 -13.01 -17.71
CA ILE A 357 11.23 -12.37 -18.98
C ILE A 357 12.32 -11.33 -18.73
N GLU A 358 13.52 -11.55 -19.27
CA GLU A 358 14.53 -10.48 -19.42
C GLU A 358 14.06 -9.55 -20.54
N LEU A 359 13.69 -8.32 -20.17
CA LEU A 359 13.11 -7.33 -21.08
C LEU A 359 14.19 -6.74 -22.00
N ASP A 360 13.82 -6.50 -23.27
CA ASP A 360 14.66 -5.86 -24.29
C ASP A 360 15.05 -4.40 -23.96
#